data_AF-A0A2H3GF32-F1
#
_entry.id   AF-A0A2H3GF32-F1
#
_cell.length_a   1.000
_cell.length_b   1.000
_cell.length_c   1.000
_cell.angle_alpha   90.00
_cell.angle_beta   90.00
_cell.angle_gamma   90.00
#
_symmetry.space_group_name_H-M   'P 1'
#
loop_
_entity.id
_entity.type
_entity.pdbx_description
1 polymer ?
#
loop_
_entity_poly.entity_id
_entity_poly.type
_entity_poly.pdbx_seq_one_letter_code
_entity_poly.pdbx_strand_id
1 'polypeptide(L)'
;MADFHAKTQLVKESQPWTRRIAYNVQIRAIQTTLTTIDWLGSFSRTSANAPNIVKTYNVRDHCLCGFFFLLPMKPAHPRHFRHFVALNYSKAPAAPFPTGLDDLVSLYLATLDDESLPIDKANGGRIAICGFSAGGNLSLGLSQRLLQSDHCTCHPRAAISVYGALDLSRSPEAKASTRQYKTDASLGSPRTSARDLLLNMAPLFDWSYLPDGQDLQDPLVSPGPCADPDDLPPHVFIIASELDMLAKESQDCASRMAHARGGSGIPVADSEIARCGRSEPGKPGELELEDKRFAWQETFPDGSVRWLLVPDVLHGFDSLPMRERLGGEETIKDAELKTEAYCKLLGDWLLNTVFIV
;
A
#
# COMPACT_ATOMS: atom_id res chain seq x y z
N MET A 1 -14.14 35.45 6.70
CA MET A 1 -13.73 34.45 7.72
C MET A 1 -14.88 34.01 8.62
N ALA A 2 -15.79 34.89 9.05
CA ALA A 2 -16.98 34.48 9.83
C ALA A 2 -17.96 33.55 9.06
N ASP A 3 -18.11 33.77 7.75
CA ASP A 3 -19.05 33.01 6.89
C ASP A 3 -18.56 31.59 6.53
N PHE A 4 -17.25 31.31 6.69
CA PHE A 4 -16.68 29.97 6.49
C PHE A 4 -16.82 29.10 7.74
N HIS A 5 -16.70 29.71 8.94
CA HIS A 5 -16.95 29.02 10.21
C HIS A 5 -18.43 28.68 10.42
N ALA A 6 -19.36 29.54 9.99
CA ALA A 6 -20.79 29.26 10.07
C ALA A 6 -21.19 28.02 9.23
N LYS A 7 -20.59 27.85 8.04
CA LYS A 7 -20.86 26.69 7.18
C LYS A 7 -20.21 25.39 7.66
N THR A 8 -19.10 25.46 8.39
CA THR A 8 -18.47 24.26 8.99
C THR A 8 -19.16 23.79 10.27
N GLN A 9 -19.79 24.70 11.03
CA GLN A 9 -20.62 24.32 12.19
C GLN A 9 -21.92 23.60 11.77
N LEU A 10 -22.58 24.07 10.70
CA LEU A 10 -23.82 23.45 10.20
C LEU A 10 -23.66 22.00 9.72
N VAL A 11 -22.46 21.59 9.27
CA VAL A 11 -22.20 20.20 8.83
C VAL A 11 -21.96 19.25 10.02
N LYS A 12 -21.42 19.77 11.14
CA LYS A 12 -21.23 19.01 12.37
C LYS A 12 -22.57 18.70 13.09
N GLU A 13 -23.58 19.54 12.91
CA GLU A 13 -24.92 19.38 13.51
C GLU A 13 -25.96 18.75 12.56
N SER A 14 -25.56 18.44 11.33
CA SER A 14 -26.47 17.91 10.31
C SER A 14 -26.79 16.42 10.52
N GLN A 15 -28.08 16.08 10.42
CA GLN A 15 -28.60 14.72 10.54
C GLN A 15 -27.93 13.76 9.53
N PRO A 16 -27.76 12.46 9.83
CA PRO A 16 -27.06 11.51 8.96
C PRO A 16 -27.53 11.49 7.49
N TRP A 17 -28.81 11.80 7.24
CA TRP A 17 -29.39 11.82 5.91
C TRP A 17 -28.95 13.01 5.04
N THR A 18 -28.65 14.18 5.62
CA THR A 18 -28.15 15.34 4.84
C THR A 18 -26.72 15.14 4.36
N ARG A 19 -25.89 14.43 5.14
CA ARG A 19 -24.58 13.94 4.67
C ARG A 19 -24.78 13.00 3.47
N ARG A 20 -25.72 12.07 3.57
CA ARG A 20 -26.06 11.11 2.50
C ARG A 20 -26.50 11.80 1.19
N ILE A 21 -27.24 12.91 1.27
CA ILE A 21 -27.61 13.70 0.07
C ILE A 21 -26.41 14.42 -0.52
N ALA A 22 -25.56 15.05 0.30
CA ALA A 22 -24.35 15.71 -0.18
C ALA A 22 -23.38 14.70 -0.84
N TYR A 23 -23.23 13.52 -0.23
CA TYR A 23 -22.49 12.39 -0.81
C TYR A 23 -23.12 11.93 -2.13
N ASN A 24 -24.44 11.75 -2.21
CA ASN A 24 -25.11 11.34 -3.44
C ASN A 24 -24.95 12.36 -4.59
N VAL A 25 -24.88 13.66 -4.29
CA VAL A 25 -24.65 14.71 -5.28
C VAL A 25 -23.19 14.70 -5.78
N GLN A 26 -22.22 14.55 -4.88
CA GLN A 26 -20.81 14.36 -5.26
C GLN A 26 -20.60 13.05 -6.05
N ILE A 27 -21.28 11.97 -5.65
CA ILE A 27 -21.26 10.66 -6.33
C ILE A 27 -21.81 10.78 -7.74
N ARG A 28 -22.92 11.49 -7.99
CA ARG A 28 -23.42 11.68 -9.37
C ARG A 28 -22.43 12.45 -10.24
N ALA A 29 -21.76 13.46 -9.69
CA ALA A 29 -20.72 14.20 -10.41
C ALA A 29 -19.49 13.32 -10.72
N ILE A 30 -19.06 12.49 -9.76
CA ILE A 30 -17.93 11.56 -9.91
C ILE A 30 -18.28 10.40 -10.83
N GLN A 31 -19.44 9.76 -10.70
CA GLN A 31 -19.92 8.69 -11.58
C GLN A 31 -20.00 9.16 -13.03
N THR A 32 -20.49 10.38 -13.28
CA THR A 32 -20.52 10.96 -14.64
C THR A 32 -19.11 11.16 -15.20
N THR A 33 -18.13 11.47 -14.34
CA THR A 33 -16.71 11.61 -14.68
C THR A 33 -16.02 10.24 -14.86
N LEU A 34 -16.44 9.21 -14.11
CA LEU A 34 -15.92 7.84 -14.21
C LEU A 34 -16.52 7.07 -15.40
N THR A 35 -17.75 7.37 -15.83
CA THR A 35 -18.34 6.76 -17.04
C THR A 35 -17.77 7.32 -18.34
N THR A 36 -17.15 8.50 -18.29
CA THR A 36 -16.51 9.14 -19.46
C THR A 36 -15.03 8.80 -19.58
N ILE A 37 -14.42 8.19 -18.55
CA ILE A 37 -13.03 7.77 -18.53
C ILE A 37 -13.02 6.25 -18.41
N ASP A 38 -12.51 5.53 -19.41
CA ASP A 38 -12.37 4.06 -19.40
C ASP A 38 -11.30 3.60 -18.37
N TRP A 39 -11.63 3.76 -17.09
CA TRP A 39 -10.80 3.36 -15.95
C TRP A 39 -10.58 1.85 -15.99
N LEU A 40 -11.64 1.06 -16.19
CA LEU A 40 -11.59 -0.40 -16.18
C LEU A 40 -10.69 -0.95 -17.31
N GLY A 41 -10.72 -0.37 -18.52
CA GLY A 41 -9.85 -0.76 -19.63
C GLY A 41 -8.38 -0.33 -19.48
N SER A 42 -8.10 0.68 -18.67
CA SER A 42 -6.73 1.18 -18.45
C SER A 42 -5.93 0.31 -17.48
N PHE A 43 -6.59 -0.36 -16.54
CA PHE A 43 -5.90 -1.28 -15.63
C PHE A 43 -5.50 -2.58 -16.33
N SER A 44 -6.23 -3.07 -17.34
CA SER A 44 -6.04 -4.41 -17.92
C SER A 44 -4.82 -4.60 -18.87
N ARG A 45 -3.98 -3.59 -19.09
CA ARG A 45 -2.81 -3.70 -20.00
C ARG A 45 -1.59 -4.27 -19.28
N THR A 46 -1.22 -5.51 -19.63
CA THR A 46 0.08 -6.09 -19.26
C THR A 46 1.17 -5.51 -20.16
N SER A 47 2.29 -5.10 -19.55
CA SER A 47 3.47 -4.65 -20.30
C SER A 47 4.21 -5.84 -20.92
N ALA A 48 4.91 -5.63 -22.03
CA ALA A 48 5.75 -6.64 -22.69
C ALA A 48 6.90 -7.19 -21.82
N ASN A 49 7.08 -6.66 -20.60
CA ASN A 49 8.16 -6.94 -19.66
C ASN A 49 7.64 -7.31 -18.25
N ALA A 50 6.36 -7.66 -18.10
CA ALA A 50 5.81 -8.11 -16.82
C ALA A 50 6.53 -9.38 -16.31
N PRO A 51 6.70 -9.58 -14.98
CA PRO A 51 7.30 -10.79 -14.46
C PRO A 51 6.44 -12.00 -14.85
N ASN A 52 7.07 -13.18 -14.99
CA ASN A 52 6.33 -14.41 -15.27
C ASN A 52 5.38 -14.70 -14.10
N ILE A 53 4.11 -14.32 -14.26
CA ILE A 53 3.03 -14.78 -13.40
C ILE A 53 2.97 -16.29 -13.55
N VAL A 54 3.17 -17.01 -12.44
CA VAL A 54 3.20 -18.47 -12.48
C VAL A 54 1.78 -19.03 -12.46
N LYS A 55 0.87 -18.37 -11.72
CA LYS A 55 -0.54 -18.74 -11.65
C LYS A 55 -1.39 -17.61 -11.09
N THR A 56 -2.64 -17.56 -11.54
CA THR A 56 -3.69 -16.68 -10.98
C THR A 56 -4.80 -17.56 -10.43
N TYR A 57 -5.26 -17.26 -9.22
CA TYR A 57 -6.38 -17.96 -8.59
C TYR A 57 -7.58 -17.03 -8.48
N ASN A 58 -8.73 -17.52 -8.93
CA ASN A 58 -10.01 -16.82 -8.88
C ASN A 58 -10.94 -17.55 -7.92
N VAL A 59 -11.64 -16.80 -7.06
CA VAL A 59 -12.71 -17.36 -6.21
C VAL A 59 -14.07 -17.36 -6.95
N ARG A 60 -14.27 -16.48 -7.95
CA ARG A 60 -15.54 -16.32 -8.68
C ARG A 60 -15.32 -16.01 -10.17
N ASP A 61 -16.18 -16.55 -11.04
CA ASP A 61 -16.05 -16.54 -12.52
C ASP A 61 -16.12 -15.14 -13.20
N HIS A 62 -16.47 -14.07 -12.47
CA HIS A 62 -16.72 -12.73 -13.04
C HIS A 62 -16.02 -11.56 -12.33
N CYS A 63 -14.99 -11.82 -11.52
CA CYS A 63 -14.18 -10.76 -10.92
C CYS A 63 -12.92 -10.50 -11.75
N LEU A 64 -12.90 -9.43 -12.55
CA LEU A 64 -11.69 -8.93 -13.22
C LEU A 64 -11.06 -7.80 -12.39
N CYS A 65 -9.91 -8.06 -11.74
CA CYS A 65 -8.76 -7.14 -11.65
C CYS A 65 -7.66 -7.70 -10.72
N GLY A 66 -6.50 -8.04 -11.31
CA GLY A 66 -5.26 -8.30 -10.58
C GLY A 66 -4.12 -7.46 -11.15
N PHE A 67 -3.33 -6.81 -10.29
CA PHE A 67 -2.02 -6.20 -10.58
C PHE A 67 -1.17 -6.38 -9.32
N PHE A 68 0.12 -6.73 -9.39
CA PHE A 68 1.20 -5.77 -9.64
C PHE A 68 2.45 -6.35 -10.32
N PHE A 69 3.23 -5.42 -10.88
CA PHE A 69 4.45 -5.58 -11.66
C PHE A 69 5.70 -5.54 -10.78
N LEU A 70 6.67 -6.42 -11.06
CA LEU A 70 8.08 -6.15 -10.82
C LEU A 70 8.72 -6.06 -12.22
N LEU A 71 9.34 -4.92 -12.55
CA LEU A 71 10.15 -4.79 -13.76
C LEU A 71 11.12 -5.98 -13.88
N PRO A 72 11.53 -6.36 -15.10
CA PRO A 72 12.42 -7.50 -15.28
C PRO A 72 13.76 -7.17 -14.63
N MET A 73 14.00 -7.72 -13.45
CA MET A 73 15.36 -7.95 -12.99
C MET A 73 15.99 -8.84 -14.05
N LYS A 74 16.91 -8.28 -14.85
CA LYS A 74 17.56 -9.00 -15.94
C LYS A 74 18.01 -10.39 -15.46
N PRO A 75 17.98 -11.43 -16.31
CA PRO A 75 18.23 -12.84 -15.93
C PRO A 75 19.63 -13.16 -15.38
N ALA A 76 20.48 -12.17 -15.11
CA ALA A 76 21.91 -12.34 -14.91
C ALA A 76 22.34 -12.71 -13.49
N HIS A 77 21.45 -12.73 -12.47
CA HIS A 77 21.85 -13.17 -11.12
C HIS A 77 21.20 -14.50 -10.68
N PRO A 78 21.99 -15.47 -10.19
CA PRO A 78 21.55 -16.84 -9.87
C PRO A 78 20.76 -16.98 -8.56
N ARG A 79 20.28 -15.88 -7.95
CA ARG A 79 19.63 -15.85 -6.63
C ARG A 79 18.35 -15.01 -6.66
N HIS A 80 17.34 -15.36 -7.45
CA HIS A 80 16.08 -14.60 -7.51
C HIS A 80 14.85 -15.44 -7.20
N PHE A 81 13.81 -14.79 -6.66
CA PHE A 81 12.46 -15.32 -6.49
C PHE A 81 11.91 -15.78 -7.83
N ARG A 82 11.54 -17.06 -7.92
CA ARG A 82 11.10 -17.66 -9.20
C ARG A 82 9.58 -17.68 -9.37
N HIS A 83 8.81 -17.45 -8.30
CA HIS A 83 7.36 -17.64 -8.33
C HIS A 83 6.61 -16.51 -7.64
N PHE A 84 5.66 -15.92 -8.37
CA PHE A 84 4.67 -14.97 -7.86
C PHE A 84 3.28 -15.54 -8.11
N VAL A 85 2.43 -15.48 -7.09
CA VAL A 85 1.04 -15.90 -7.16
C VAL A 85 0.16 -14.68 -6.91
N ALA A 86 -0.65 -14.32 -7.91
CA ALA A 86 -1.59 -13.22 -7.80
C ALA A 86 -2.95 -13.74 -7.29
N LEU A 87 -3.41 -13.17 -6.17
CA LEU A 87 -4.67 -13.56 -5.52
C LEU A 87 -5.78 -12.58 -5.91
N ASN A 88 -6.78 -13.06 -6.66
CA ASN A 88 -7.86 -12.23 -7.18
C ASN A 88 -9.07 -12.25 -6.24
N TYR A 89 -9.03 -11.39 -5.21
CA TYR A 89 -10.08 -11.24 -4.21
C TYR A 89 -11.24 -10.34 -4.67
N SER A 90 -12.43 -10.52 -4.09
CA SER A 90 -13.63 -9.71 -4.40
C SER A 90 -13.45 -8.22 -4.04
N LYS A 91 -14.03 -7.32 -4.85
CA LYS A 91 -13.89 -5.87 -4.67
C LYS A 91 -15.17 -5.21 -4.17
N ALA A 92 -14.99 -4.18 -3.36
CA ALA A 92 -16.00 -3.19 -3.04
C ALA A 92 -16.44 -2.41 -4.31
N PRO A 93 -17.69 -1.90 -4.37
CA PRO A 93 -18.76 -1.97 -3.36
C PRO A 93 -19.57 -3.27 -3.40
N ALA A 94 -19.36 -4.14 -4.39
CA ALA A 94 -20.10 -5.41 -4.52
C ALA A 94 -19.79 -6.40 -3.39
N ALA A 95 -18.58 -6.33 -2.84
CA ALA A 95 -18.09 -7.11 -1.72
C ALA A 95 -17.34 -6.20 -0.74
N PRO A 96 -18.04 -5.50 0.17
CA PRO A 96 -17.40 -4.64 1.17
C PRO A 96 -16.61 -5.50 2.18
N PHE A 97 -15.87 -4.83 3.06
CA PHE A 97 -15.18 -5.47 4.18
C PHE A 97 -16.14 -6.34 5.01
N PRO A 98 -15.73 -7.55 5.46
CA PRO A 98 -14.42 -8.17 5.29
C PRO A 98 -14.30 -9.13 4.08
N THR A 99 -15.26 -9.13 3.15
CA THR A 99 -15.37 -10.22 2.14
C THR A 99 -14.10 -10.42 1.31
N GLY A 100 -13.47 -9.35 0.84
CA GLY A 100 -12.21 -9.45 0.08
C GLY A 100 -11.06 -10.05 0.90
N LEU A 101 -11.04 -9.83 2.22
CA LEU A 101 -10.03 -10.41 3.11
C LEU A 101 -10.28 -11.91 3.35
N ASP A 102 -11.53 -12.32 3.50
CA ASP A 102 -11.89 -13.74 3.63
C ASP A 102 -11.58 -14.54 2.36
N ASP A 103 -11.78 -13.92 1.19
CA ASP A 103 -11.36 -14.49 -0.09
C ASP A 103 -9.84 -14.71 -0.12
N LEU A 104 -9.05 -13.73 0.38
CA LEU A 104 -7.59 -13.85 0.42
C LEU A 104 -7.12 -14.99 1.31
N VAL A 105 -7.76 -15.23 2.45
CA VAL A 105 -7.47 -16.39 3.31
C VAL A 105 -7.69 -17.69 2.53
N SER A 106 -8.85 -17.81 1.88
CA SER A 106 -9.20 -18.99 1.09
C SER A 106 -8.24 -19.21 -0.08
N LEU A 107 -7.89 -18.14 -0.79
CA LEU A 107 -6.94 -18.17 -1.91
C LEU A 107 -5.52 -18.54 -1.48
N TYR A 108 -5.09 -18.03 -0.32
CA TYR A 108 -3.78 -18.38 0.24
C TYR A 108 -3.70 -19.87 0.58
N LEU A 109 -4.71 -20.41 1.28
CA LEU A 109 -4.77 -21.84 1.60
C LEU A 109 -4.85 -22.72 0.34
N ALA A 110 -5.67 -22.34 -0.64
CA ALA A 110 -5.74 -23.04 -1.93
C ALA A 110 -4.41 -23.01 -2.69
N THR A 111 -3.66 -21.90 -2.58
CA THR A 111 -2.32 -21.77 -3.16
C THR A 111 -1.35 -22.71 -2.47
N LEU A 112 -1.40 -22.82 -1.14
CA LEU A 112 -0.59 -23.77 -0.40
C LEU A 112 -0.89 -25.21 -0.79
N ASP A 113 -2.16 -25.58 -0.96
CA ASP A 113 -2.58 -26.95 -1.28
C ASP A 113 -2.32 -27.36 -2.74
N ASP A 114 -1.94 -26.41 -3.59
CA ASP A 114 -1.68 -26.66 -4.99
C ASP A 114 -0.29 -27.28 -5.23
N GLU A 115 -0.26 -28.61 -5.35
CA GLU A 115 0.95 -29.39 -5.62
C GLU A 115 1.65 -29.03 -6.95
N SER A 116 0.97 -28.33 -7.88
CA SER A 116 1.60 -27.86 -9.12
C SER A 116 2.50 -26.65 -8.92
N LEU A 117 2.42 -25.98 -7.76
CA LEU A 117 3.29 -24.88 -7.40
C LEU A 117 4.48 -25.37 -6.56
N PRO A 118 5.72 -24.98 -6.91
CA PRO A 118 6.90 -25.36 -6.15
C PRO A 118 7.08 -24.47 -4.91
N ILE A 119 6.10 -24.49 -4.01
CA ILE A 119 6.14 -23.74 -2.75
C ILE A 119 7.02 -24.50 -1.76
N ASP A 120 8.13 -23.89 -1.36
CA ASP A 120 8.94 -24.40 -0.27
C ASP A 120 8.20 -24.18 1.06
N LYS A 121 7.61 -25.26 1.58
CA LYS A 121 6.91 -25.32 2.87
C LYS A 121 7.83 -25.74 4.03
N ALA A 122 9.10 -26.07 3.76
CA ALA A 122 10.01 -26.53 4.81
C ALA A 122 10.33 -25.41 5.81
N ASN A 123 10.56 -25.77 7.08
CA ASN A 123 10.93 -24.84 8.16
C ASN A 123 9.99 -23.62 8.30
N GLY A 124 8.67 -23.83 8.17
CA GLY A 124 7.67 -22.76 8.25
C GLY A 124 7.46 -21.98 6.94
N GLY A 125 8.15 -22.38 5.86
CA GLY A 125 7.94 -21.90 4.51
C GLY A 125 8.78 -20.68 4.10
N ARG A 126 9.00 -20.53 2.78
CA ARG A 126 9.64 -19.33 2.19
C ARG A 126 8.61 -18.44 1.51
N ILE A 127 7.65 -17.99 2.29
CA ILE A 127 6.51 -17.22 1.79
C ILE A 127 6.58 -15.80 2.33
N ALA A 128 6.36 -14.84 1.44
CA ALA A 128 6.13 -13.45 1.79
C ALA A 128 4.86 -13.00 1.09
N ILE A 129 4.06 -12.17 1.76
CA ILE A 129 2.90 -11.53 1.17
C ILE A 129 3.19 -10.05 0.92
N CYS A 130 2.83 -9.56 -0.25
CA CYS A 130 3.10 -8.21 -0.67
C CYS A 130 1.87 -7.61 -1.34
N GLY A 131 1.59 -6.36 -1.03
CA GLY A 131 0.50 -5.65 -1.65
C GLY A 131 0.72 -4.15 -1.69
N PHE A 132 -0.01 -3.52 -2.59
CA PHE A 132 0.17 -2.14 -3.00
C PHE A 132 -1.13 -1.36 -2.76
N SER A 133 -1.04 -0.14 -2.23
CA SER A 133 -2.21 0.69 -1.90
C SER A 133 -3.19 -0.07 -0.98
N ALA A 134 -4.45 -0.26 -1.37
CA ALA A 134 -5.39 -1.12 -0.64
C ALA A 134 -4.86 -2.56 -0.42
N GLY A 135 -4.04 -3.08 -1.34
CA GLY A 135 -3.36 -4.36 -1.16
C GLY A 135 -2.32 -4.35 -0.03
N GLY A 136 -1.72 -3.20 0.28
CA GLY A 136 -0.79 -3.06 1.41
C GLY A 136 -1.51 -3.18 2.76
N ASN A 137 -2.74 -2.65 2.84
CA ASN A 137 -3.65 -2.89 3.96
C ASN A 137 -3.99 -4.38 4.07
N LEU A 138 -4.48 -4.96 2.97
CA LEU A 138 -4.89 -6.37 2.92
C LEU A 138 -3.74 -7.34 3.18
N SER A 139 -2.49 -6.98 2.87
CA SER A 139 -1.33 -7.81 3.21
C SER A 139 -1.18 -7.91 4.73
N LEU A 140 -1.23 -6.78 5.44
CA LEU A 140 -1.19 -6.81 6.91
C LEU A 140 -2.43 -7.50 7.50
N GLY A 141 -3.63 -7.25 6.96
CA GLY A 141 -4.86 -7.91 7.39
C GLY A 141 -4.84 -9.43 7.16
N LEU A 142 -4.35 -9.88 6.00
CA LEU A 142 -4.26 -11.31 5.65
C LEU A 142 -3.30 -12.02 6.60
N SER A 143 -2.16 -11.39 6.90
CA SER A 143 -1.21 -11.91 7.89
C SER A 143 -1.85 -12.19 9.25
N GLN A 144 -2.60 -11.23 9.78
CA GLN A 144 -3.31 -11.39 11.06
C GLN A 144 -4.28 -12.58 11.01
N ARG A 145 -5.09 -12.66 9.95
CA ARG A 145 -6.05 -13.76 9.77
C ARG A 145 -5.38 -15.12 9.66
N LEU A 146 -4.23 -15.20 8.98
CA LEU A 146 -3.49 -16.45 8.81
C LEU A 146 -2.83 -16.91 10.11
N LEU A 147 -2.28 -15.99 10.91
CA LEU A 147 -1.65 -16.30 12.20
C LEU A 147 -2.68 -16.73 13.25
N GLN A 148 -3.91 -16.23 13.15
CA GLN A 148 -5.03 -16.61 14.02
C GLN A 148 -5.81 -17.85 13.53
N SER A 149 -5.45 -18.42 12.37
CA SER A 149 -6.17 -19.54 11.76
C SER A 149 -5.50 -20.88 12.05
N ASP A 150 -6.23 -21.79 12.70
CA ASP A 150 -5.80 -23.19 12.93
C ASP A 150 -5.63 -23.99 11.62
N HIS A 151 -6.17 -23.49 10.50
CA HIS A 151 -6.08 -24.15 9.19
C HIS A 151 -4.79 -23.79 8.45
N CYS A 152 -4.07 -22.75 8.85
CA CYS A 152 -2.82 -22.36 8.20
C CYS A 152 -1.65 -23.13 8.79
N THR A 153 -1.09 -24.07 8.03
CA THR A 153 0.08 -24.86 8.46
C THR A 153 1.43 -24.28 8.00
N CYS A 154 1.39 -23.23 7.18
CA CYS A 154 2.56 -22.58 6.60
C CYS A 154 2.32 -21.06 6.53
N HIS A 155 2.70 -20.36 7.60
CA HIS A 155 2.50 -18.91 7.71
C HIS A 155 3.52 -18.13 6.87
N PRO A 156 3.16 -16.93 6.37
CA PRO A 156 4.12 -16.06 5.72
C PRO A 156 5.19 -15.62 6.72
N ARG A 157 6.45 -15.57 6.27
CA ARG A 157 7.61 -15.08 7.06
C ARG A 157 7.72 -13.57 6.99
N ALA A 158 7.17 -12.95 5.94
CA ALA A 158 7.17 -11.51 5.77
C ALA A 158 5.84 -10.94 5.26
N ALA A 159 5.49 -9.75 5.73
CA ALA A 159 4.46 -8.91 5.14
C ALA A 159 5.06 -7.61 4.59
N ILE A 160 4.70 -7.26 3.35
CA ILE A 160 5.17 -6.07 2.66
C ILE A 160 3.99 -5.20 2.29
N SER A 161 4.07 -3.92 2.67
CA SER A 161 3.10 -2.89 2.31
C SER A 161 3.77 -1.83 1.45
N VAL A 162 3.27 -1.61 0.24
CA VAL A 162 3.76 -0.59 -0.68
C VAL A 162 2.71 0.52 -0.80
N TYR A 163 3.06 1.72 -0.34
CA TYR A 163 2.20 2.92 -0.21
C TYR A 163 0.79 2.58 0.27
N GLY A 164 0.71 1.73 1.29
CA GLY A 164 -0.55 1.13 1.76
C GLY A 164 -1.48 2.13 2.43
N ALA A 165 -2.79 1.89 2.32
CA ALA A 165 -3.81 2.62 3.09
C ALA A 165 -3.96 2.00 4.48
N LEU A 166 -3.16 2.42 5.45
CA LEU A 166 -2.98 1.71 6.72
C LEU A 166 -3.80 2.24 7.90
N ASP A 167 -4.38 3.43 7.77
CA ASP A 167 -5.17 4.07 8.83
C ASP A 167 -6.47 4.65 8.28
N LEU A 168 -7.53 3.85 8.20
CA LEU A 168 -8.85 4.32 7.75
C LEU A 168 -9.61 5.09 8.83
N SER A 169 -9.09 5.17 10.06
CA SER A 169 -9.67 5.97 11.15
C SER A 169 -9.48 7.48 10.96
N ARG A 170 -8.48 7.89 10.16
CA ARG A 170 -8.18 9.29 9.87
C ARG A 170 -8.87 9.77 8.60
N SER A 171 -9.43 10.98 8.66
CA SER A 171 -10.05 11.59 7.47
C SER A 171 -9.01 11.85 6.37
N PRO A 172 -9.40 11.79 5.09
CA PRO A 172 -8.51 12.10 3.97
C PRO A 172 -7.83 13.47 4.08
N GLU A 173 -8.52 14.49 4.60
CA GLU A 173 -7.96 15.83 4.83
C GLU A 173 -6.88 15.82 5.90
N ALA A 174 -7.08 15.05 6.98
CA ALA A 174 -6.07 14.89 8.03
C ALA A 174 -4.81 14.21 7.48
N LYS A 175 -4.96 13.21 6.61
CA LYS A 175 -3.84 12.56 5.91
C LYS A 175 -3.12 13.52 4.96
N ALA A 176 -3.87 14.25 4.15
CA ALA A 176 -3.32 15.23 3.21
C ALA A 176 -2.58 16.36 3.92
N SER A 177 -3.00 16.77 5.12
CA SER A 177 -2.32 17.81 5.89
C SER A 177 -0.86 17.46 6.24
N THR A 178 -0.58 16.16 6.39
CA THR A 178 0.74 15.60 6.72
C THR A 178 1.54 15.13 5.50
N ARG A 179 1.00 15.30 4.29
CA ARG A 179 1.70 14.99 3.04
C ARG A 179 2.85 15.95 2.79
N GLN A 180 3.94 15.46 2.20
CA GLN A 180 5.00 16.30 1.67
C GLN A 180 4.59 17.00 0.38
N TYR A 181 4.68 18.32 0.35
CA TYR A 181 4.43 19.13 -0.84
C TYR A 181 5.73 19.79 -1.28
N LYS A 182 6.10 19.63 -2.55
CA LYS A 182 7.28 20.23 -3.17
C LYS A 182 6.84 21.22 -4.24
N THR A 183 7.51 22.36 -4.33
CA THR A 183 7.22 23.41 -5.33
C THR A 183 8.34 23.59 -6.34
N ASP A 184 9.41 22.79 -6.24
CA ASP A 184 10.55 22.87 -7.14
C ASP A 184 10.15 22.48 -8.56
N ALA A 185 10.35 23.41 -9.50
CA ALA A 185 9.93 23.24 -10.88
C ALA A 185 10.62 22.05 -11.59
N SER A 186 11.79 21.60 -11.11
CA SER A 186 12.51 20.43 -11.65
C SER A 186 11.71 19.13 -11.56
N LEU A 187 10.77 19.03 -10.62
CA LEU A 187 9.90 17.85 -10.50
C LEU A 187 8.76 17.84 -11.51
N GLY A 188 8.34 19.01 -12.01
CA GLY A 188 7.21 19.14 -12.92
C GLY A 188 5.85 18.73 -12.31
N SER A 189 4.78 19.00 -13.05
CA SER A 189 3.43 18.53 -12.68
C SER A 189 3.28 17.03 -12.99
N PRO A 190 2.55 16.25 -12.17
CA PRO A 190 1.79 16.64 -10.98
C PRO A 190 2.57 16.47 -9.66
N ARG A 191 3.89 16.21 -9.71
CA ARG A 191 4.73 16.12 -8.50
C ARG A 191 4.77 17.43 -7.70
N THR A 192 4.62 18.56 -8.39
CA THR A 192 4.51 19.90 -7.76
C THR A 192 3.08 20.33 -7.42
N SER A 193 2.08 19.44 -7.54
CA SER A 193 0.69 19.77 -7.25
C SER A 193 0.49 20.21 -5.79
N ALA A 194 -0.25 21.30 -5.59
CA ALA A 194 -0.65 21.79 -4.27
C ALA A 194 -1.73 20.91 -3.60
N ARG A 195 -2.23 19.87 -4.28
CA ARG A 195 -3.22 18.92 -3.76
C ARG A 195 -2.80 17.49 -4.07
N ASP A 196 -3.11 16.60 -3.15
CA ASP A 196 -2.92 15.16 -3.36
C ASP A 196 -3.96 14.62 -4.37
N LEU A 197 -3.54 13.66 -5.20
CA LEU A 197 -4.38 13.08 -6.24
C LEU A 197 -5.46 12.13 -5.68
N LEU A 198 -5.18 11.46 -4.56
CA LEU A 198 -6.10 10.54 -3.89
C LEU A 198 -7.17 11.27 -3.08
N LEU A 199 -6.92 12.52 -2.65
CA LEU A 199 -7.80 13.25 -1.74
C LEU A 199 -9.27 13.28 -2.22
N ASN A 200 -9.49 13.44 -3.52
CA ASN A 200 -10.85 13.49 -4.08
C ASN A 200 -11.53 12.12 -4.18
N MET A 201 -10.74 11.03 -4.21
CA MET A 201 -11.23 9.66 -4.41
C MET A 201 -11.36 8.88 -3.11
N ALA A 202 -10.61 9.23 -2.07
CA ALA A 202 -10.65 8.55 -0.79
C ALA A 202 -12.06 8.39 -0.20
N PRO A 203 -12.95 9.42 -0.21
CA PRO A 203 -14.30 9.24 0.29
C PRO A 203 -15.12 8.19 -0.48
N LEU A 204 -14.85 8.00 -1.77
CA LEU A 204 -15.50 6.97 -2.58
C LEU A 204 -14.97 5.57 -2.22
N PHE A 205 -13.67 5.44 -2.01
CA PHE A 205 -13.07 4.17 -1.57
C PHE A 205 -13.60 3.78 -0.20
N ASP A 206 -13.59 4.69 0.77
CA ASP A 206 -14.09 4.47 2.12
C ASP A 206 -15.57 4.06 2.11
N TRP A 207 -16.42 4.79 1.38
CA TRP A 207 -17.84 4.46 1.22
C TRP A 207 -18.06 3.08 0.60
N SER A 208 -17.23 2.70 -0.39
CA SER A 208 -17.37 1.41 -1.05
C SER A 208 -16.96 0.24 -0.16
N TYR A 209 -15.91 0.45 0.65
CA TYR A 209 -15.22 -0.61 1.36
C TYR A 209 -15.79 -0.86 2.76
N LEU A 210 -16.20 0.20 3.47
CA LEU A 210 -16.61 0.12 4.87
C LEU A 210 -18.13 -0.09 4.99
N PRO A 211 -18.58 -1.17 5.64
CA PRO A 211 -19.98 -1.31 6.05
C PRO A 211 -20.44 -0.18 6.98
N ASP A 212 -21.74 0.13 6.95
CA ASP A 212 -22.34 1.08 7.88
C ASP A 212 -22.08 0.65 9.34
N GLY A 213 -21.43 1.51 10.12
CA GLY A 213 -21.10 1.24 11.52
C GLY A 213 -19.84 0.41 11.75
N GLN A 214 -19.06 0.11 10.70
CA GLN A 214 -17.76 -0.55 10.84
C GLN A 214 -16.86 0.22 11.82
N ASP A 215 -16.27 -0.49 12.77
CA ASP A 215 -15.24 0.08 13.65
C ASP A 215 -13.99 0.36 12.83
N LEU A 216 -13.59 1.63 12.79
CA LEU A 216 -12.38 2.07 12.08
C LEU A 216 -11.11 1.76 12.85
N GLN A 217 -11.24 1.41 14.14
CA GLN A 217 -10.14 0.95 14.99
C GLN A 217 -9.94 -0.56 14.93
N ASP A 218 -10.76 -1.29 14.15
CA ASP A 218 -10.54 -2.71 13.86
C ASP A 218 -9.14 -2.89 13.24
N PRO A 219 -8.27 -3.75 13.80
CA PRO A 219 -6.91 -3.95 13.31
C PRO A 219 -6.85 -4.56 11.89
N LEU A 220 -7.95 -5.11 11.38
CA LEU A 220 -8.08 -5.55 9.98
C LEU A 220 -8.51 -4.41 9.04
N VAL A 221 -9.04 -3.30 9.58
CA VAL A 221 -9.42 -2.10 8.82
C VAL A 221 -8.28 -1.07 8.85
N SER A 222 -7.74 -0.78 10.03
CA SER A 222 -6.65 0.18 10.24
C SER A 222 -5.43 -0.51 10.88
N PRO A 223 -4.74 -1.42 10.17
CA PRO A 223 -3.61 -2.16 10.74
C PRO A 223 -2.44 -1.28 11.18
N GLY A 224 -2.29 -0.10 10.56
CA GLY A 224 -1.25 0.87 10.87
C GLY A 224 -1.22 1.23 12.35
N PRO A 225 -2.28 1.82 12.91
CA PRO A 225 -2.36 2.12 14.34
C PRO A 225 -2.76 0.92 15.22
N CYS A 226 -3.52 -0.06 14.69
CA CYS A 226 -4.25 -1.00 15.56
C CYS A 226 -3.74 -2.44 15.55
N ALA A 227 -3.00 -2.91 14.53
CA ALA A 227 -2.54 -4.31 14.50
C ALA A 227 -1.56 -4.60 15.64
N ASP A 228 -1.77 -5.71 16.36
CA ASP A 228 -0.76 -6.23 17.27
C ASP A 228 0.46 -6.70 16.45
N PRO A 229 1.68 -6.24 16.74
CA PRO A 229 2.88 -6.75 16.08
C PRO A 229 3.06 -8.27 16.20
N ASP A 230 2.53 -8.90 17.25
CA ASP A 230 2.56 -10.35 17.42
C ASP A 230 1.54 -11.08 16.52
N ASP A 231 0.54 -10.36 16.01
CA ASP A 231 -0.40 -10.85 14.97
C ASP A 231 0.16 -10.61 13.54
N LEU A 232 1.43 -10.28 13.38
CA LEU A 232 2.08 -10.06 12.08
C LEU A 232 3.30 -10.98 11.91
N PRO A 233 3.78 -11.19 10.65
CA PRO A 233 4.96 -11.99 10.43
C PRO A 233 6.18 -11.38 11.12
N PRO A 234 7.16 -12.22 11.49
CA PRO A 234 8.47 -11.79 11.99
C PRO A 234 9.10 -10.62 11.26
N HIS A 235 8.88 -10.55 9.94
CA HIS A 235 9.51 -9.56 9.07
C HIS A 235 8.46 -8.65 8.43
N VAL A 236 8.56 -7.34 8.66
CA VAL A 236 7.68 -6.35 8.01
C VAL A 236 8.51 -5.34 7.23
N PHE A 237 8.10 -5.08 5.98
CA PHE A 237 8.69 -4.03 5.16
C PHE A 237 7.60 -3.07 4.69
N ILE A 238 7.65 -1.83 5.19
CA ILE A 238 6.78 -0.75 4.74
C ILE A 238 7.54 0.15 3.76
N ILE A 239 7.03 0.23 2.54
CA ILE A 239 7.51 1.10 1.47
C ILE A 239 6.43 2.16 1.25
N ALA A 240 6.81 3.42 1.09
CA ALA A 240 5.88 4.53 0.89
C ALA A 240 6.36 5.45 -0.24
N SER A 241 5.42 6.23 -0.79
CA SER A 241 5.71 7.29 -1.77
C SER A 241 5.83 8.63 -1.05
N GLU A 242 6.87 9.42 -1.28
CA GLU A 242 7.03 10.70 -0.57
C GLU A 242 5.90 11.70 -0.86
N LEU A 243 5.45 11.77 -2.11
CA LEU A 243 4.43 12.73 -2.56
C LEU A 243 3.03 12.11 -2.49
N ASP A 244 2.70 11.52 -1.34
CA ASP A 244 1.47 10.77 -1.09
C ASP A 244 0.92 11.09 0.31
N MET A 245 -0.38 11.34 0.41
CA MET A 245 -1.05 11.53 1.70
C MET A 245 -0.98 10.31 2.61
N LEU A 246 -0.72 9.10 2.07
CA LEU A 246 -0.54 7.86 2.85
C LEU A 246 0.89 7.67 3.39
N ALA A 247 1.81 8.57 3.07
CA ALA A 247 3.22 8.45 3.48
C ALA A 247 3.41 8.49 4.99
N LYS A 248 2.66 9.36 5.68
CA LYS A 248 2.80 9.55 7.12
C LYS A 248 2.24 8.36 7.91
N GLU A 249 1.06 7.86 7.56
CA GLU A 249 0.51 6.64 8.20
C GLU A 249 1.39 5.41 7.96
N SER A 250 2.07 5.33 6.81
CA SER A 250 3.05 4.29 6.53
C SER A 250 4.29 4.40 7.43
N GLN A 251 4.81 5.62 7.60
CA GLN A 251 5.95 5.91 8.49
C GLN A 251 5.61 5.61 9.96
N ASP A 252 4.43 6.02 10.40
CA ASP A 252 3.94 5.82 11.76
C ASP A 252 3.74 4.33 12.04
N CYS A 253 3.17 3.59 11.09
CA CYS A 253 3.05 2.14 11.14
C CYS A 253 4.41 1.45 11.32
N ALA A 254 5.40 1.76 10.47
CA ALA A 254 6.73 1.17 10.56
C ALA A 254 7.42 1.49 11.89
N SER A 255 7.34 2.75 12.32
CA SER A 255 7.95 3.19 13.58
C SER A 255 7.32 2.52 14.78
N ARG A 256 5.98 2.41 14.81
CA ARG A 256 5.24 1.71 15.86
C ARG A 256 5.65 0.24 15.96
N MET A 257 5.76 -0.45 14.82
CA MET A 257 6.19 -1.85 14.78
C MET A 257 7.62 -2.03 15.30
N ALA A 258 8.53 -1.10 14.98
CA ALA A 258 9.89 -1.13 15.53
C ALA A 258 9.89 -0.86 17.04
N HIS A 259 9.18 0.18 17.51
CA HIS A 259 9.09 0.54 18.93
C HIS A 259 8.53 -0.58 19.79
N ALA A 260 7.50 -1.27 19.31
CA ALA A 260 6.91 -2.41 20.02
C ALA A 260 7.90 -3.55 20.26
N ARG A 261 8.96 -3.63 19.46
CA ARG A 261 10.03 -4.65 19.57
C ARG A 261 11.30 -4.09 20.23
N GLY A 262 11.22 -2.93 20.88
CA GLY A 262 12.36 -2.26 21.53
C GLY A 262 13.30 -1.53 20.56
N GLY A 263 12.87 -1.35 19.32
CA GLY A 263 13.57 -0.62 18.28
C GLY A 263 13.48 0.90 18.43
N SER A 264 14.23 1.63 17.61
CA SER A 264 14.26 3.10 17.62
C SER A 264 13.27 3.74 16.66
N GLY A 265 12.95 3.06 15.54
CA GLY A 265 12.09 3.58 14.47
C GLY A 265 12.47 5.01 14.07
N ILE A 266 11.46 5.82 13.74
CA ILE A 266 11.61 7.28 13.82
C ILE A 266 11.16 7.73 15.23
N PRO A 267 12.02 8.41 16.02
CA PRO A 267 11.69 8.80 17.39
C PRO A 267 10.40 9.62 17.47
N VAL A 268 9.61 9.43 18.54
CA VAL A 268 8.34 10.15 18.71
C VAL A 268 8.54 11.68 18.78
N ALA A 269 9.66 12.15 19.35
CA ALA A 269 10.02 13.58 19.35
C ALA A 269 10.35 14.12 17.94
N ASP A 270 10.87 13.27 17.05
CA ASP A 270 11.09 13.58 15.63
C ASP A 270 9.82 13.31 14.78
N SER A 271 8.88 12.52 15.32
CA SER A 271 7.60 12.23 14.68
C SER A 271 6.65 13.43 14.66
N GLU A 272 6.95 14.47 15.47
CA GLU A 272 6.36 15.81 15.40
C GLU A 272 6.95 16.68 14.27
N ILE A 273 7.78 16.13 13.36
CA ILE A 273 7.92 16.74 12.04
C ILE A 273 6.57 16.57 11.32
N ALA A 274 5.91 17.68 11.05
CA ALA A 274 4.54 17.74 10.50
C ALA A 274 4.32 16.96 9.19
N ARG A 275 5.38 16.45 8.51
CA ARG A 275 5.35 15.78 7.21
C ARG A 275 6.46 14.73 7.05
N CYS A 276 6.17 13.66 6.31
CA CYS A 276 7.14 12.61 5.96
C CYS A 276 8.11 13.11 4.86
N GLY A 277 9.40 12.72 4.88
CA GLY A 277 10.38 13.15 3.87
C GLY A 277 10.97 14.54 4.10
N ARG A 278 11.28 15.29 3.03
CA ARG A 278 11.84 16.66 3.11
C ARG A 278 11.37 17.60 2.00
N SER A 279 11.64 18.90 2.10
CA SER A 279 11.24 19.91 1.10
C SER A 279 12.00 19.83 -0.21
N GLU A 280 13.28 19.49 -0.14
CA GLU A 280 14.18 19.48 -1.27
C GLU A 280 13.95 18.24 -2.13
N PRO A 281 13.94 18.36 -3.46
CA PRO A 281 13.99 17.20 -4.35
C PRO A 281 15.17 16.27 -4.02
N GLY A 282 14.95 14.98 -4.16
CA GLY A 282 15.99 13.97 -4.18
C GLY A 282 16.71 13.94 -5.53
N LYS A 283 17.67 13.02 -5.66
CA LYS A 283 18.35 12.78 -6.94
C LYS A 283 17.45 11.96 -7.87
N PRO A 284 17.30 12.36 -9.14
CA PRO A 284 16.52 11.58 -10.11
C PRO A 284 17.05 10.15 -10.26
N GLY A 285 16.14 9.17 -10.23
CA GLY A 285 16.43 7.74 -10.39
C GLY A 285 17.06 7.08 -9.17
N GLU A 286 17.32 7.80 -8.08
CA GLU A 286 17.99 7.27 -6.89
C GLU A 286 17.04 7.13 -5.69
N LEU A 287 17.30 6.12 -4.87
CA LEU A 287 16.73 6.00 -3.52
C LEU A 287 17.63 6.73 -2.52
N GLU A 288 17.07 7.13 -1.39
CA GLU A 288 17.83 7.71 -0.27
C GLU A 288 17.92 6.71 0.88
N LEU A 289 19.10 6.10 1.06
CA LEU A 289 19.27 5.00 2.00
C LEU A 289 20.01 5.38 3.30
N GLU A 290 20.74 6.48 3.29
CA GLU A 290 21.56 6.93 4.44
C GLU A 290 20.77 7.83 5.41
N ASP A 291 19.73 8.51 4.91
CA ASP A 291 18.88 9.38 5.70
C ASP A 291 17.73 8.57 6.33
N LYS A 292 17.67 8.53 7.66
CA LYS A 292 16.63 7.81 8.41
C LYS A 292 15.21 8.28 8.09
N ARG A 293 15.00 9.50 7.57
CA ARG A 293 13.68 9.92 7.08
C ARG A 293 13.21 9.06 5.91
N PHE A 294 14.16 8.61 5.08
CA PHE A 294 13.90 7.87 3.85
C PHE A 294 14.12 6.38 3.97
N ALA A 295 15.07 5.89 4.76
CA ALA A 295 15.23 4.47 4.92
C ALA A 295 15.87 4.09 6.25
N TRP A 296 15.45 2.95 6.78
CA TRP A 296 16.14 2.26 7.87
C TRP A 296 15.70 0.80 7.91
N GLN A 297 16.51 -0.03 8.56
CA GLN A 297 16.17 -1.40 8.91
C GLN A 297 16.62 -1.65 10.34
N GLU A 298 15.74 -2.27 11.13
CA GLU A 298 16.06 -2.75 12.46
C GLU A 298 15.80 -4.25 12.52
N THR A 299 16.78 -4.99 13.05
CA THR A 299 16.73 -6.45 13.17
C THR A 299 16.67 -6.82 14.64
N PHE A 300 15.81 -7.78 14.95
CA PHE A 300 15.53 -8.31 16.28
C PHE A 300 15.85 -9.81 16.30
N PRO A 301 15.95 -10.46 17.47
CA PRO A 301 16.27 -11.89 17.56
C PRO A 301 15.36 -12.80 16.72
N ASP A 302 14.11 -12.39 16.56
CA ASP A 302 13.01 -13.15 15.97
C ASP A 302 12.40 -12.42 14.76
N GLY A 303 13.05 -11.42 14.15
CA GLY A 303 12.47 -10.73 13.01
C GLY A 303 13.15 -9.42 12.58
N SER A 304 12.50 -8.65 11.71
CA SER A 304 12.98 -7.33 11.32
C SER A 304 11.86 -6.39 10.87
N VAL A 305 12.06 -5.09 11.08
CA VAL A 305 11.20 -4.04 10.53
C VAL A 305 12.05 -3.18 9.59
N ARG A 306 11.53 -2.92 8.38
CA ARG A 306 12.19 -2.11 7.38
C ARG A 306 11.27 -0.99 6.89
N TRP A 307 11.85 0.18 6.72
CA TRP A 307 11.20 1.39 6.21
C TRP A 307 11.89 1.85 4.93
N LEU A 308 11.09 2.25 3.94
CA LEU A 308 11.55 2.96 2.75
C LEU A 308 10.52 4.01 2.33
N LEU A 309 10.91 5.26 2.27
CA LEU A 309 10.22 6.33 1.56
C LEU A 309 10.90 6.53 0.22
N VAL A 310 10.19 6.29 -0.88
CA VAL A 310 10.70 6.54 -2.22
C VAL A 310 10.59 8.05 -2.50
N PRO A 311 11.71 8.75 -2.77
CA PRO A 311 11.72 10.20 -2.90
C PRO A 311 11.00 10.66 -4.18
N ASP A 312 10.31 11.79 -4.10
CA ASP A 312 9.69 12.51 -5.23
C ASP A 312 8.67 11.75 -6.07
N VAL A 313 8.18 10.60 -5.61
CA VAL A 313 7.20 9.81 -6.37
C VAL A 313 5.79 9.97 -5.82
N LEU A 314 4.81 9.89 -6.73
CA LEU A 314 3.38 9.93 -6.42
C LEU A 314 2.86 8.54 -6.04
N HIS A 315 1.63 8.49 -5.51
CA HIS A 315 0.95 7.21 -5.28
C HIS A 315 0.87 6.37 -6.56
N GLY A 316 1.22 5.09 -6.46
CA GLY A 316 1.19 4.16 -7.60
C GLY A 316 2.26 4.41 -8.66
N PHE A 317 3.36 5.09 -8.33
CA PHE A 317 4.44 5.41 -9.27
C PHE A 317 5.07 4.19 -9.97
N ASP A 318 4.95 3.00 -9.40
CA ASP A 318 5.47 1.73 -9.91
C ASP A 318 4.47 1.01 -10.83
N SER A 319 3.25 1.54 -10.97
CA SER A 319 2.19 1.03 -11.83
C SER A 319 2.24 1.68 -13.20
N LEU A 320 2.34 0.87 -14.27
CA LEU A 320 2.41 1.37 -15.65
C LEU A 320 1.22 2.27 -16.02
N PRO A 321 -0.05 1.88 -15.78
CA PRO A 321 -1.20 2.76 -16.05
C PRO A 321 -1.13 4.10 -15.31
N MET A 322 -0.57 4.13 -14.10
CA MET A 322 -0.42 5.37 -13.33
C MET A 322 0.71 6.24 -13.89
N ARG A 323 1.84 5.63 -14.28
CA ARG A 323 2.95 6.34 -14.93
C ARG A 323 2.51 7.03 -16.22
N GLU A 324 1.82 6.30 -17.11
CA GLU A 324 1.36 6.82 -18.39
C GLU A 324 0.32 7.94 -18.23
N ARG A 325 -0.49 7.88 -17.17
CA ARG A 325 -1.54 8.87 -16.90
C ARG A 325 -1.03 10.12 -16.19
N LEU A 326 -0.03 9.98 -15.33
CA LEU A 326 0.41 11.03 -14.41
C LEU A 326 1.78 11.61 -14.76
N GLY A 327 2.59 10.97 -15.60
CA GLY A 327 3.99 11.38 -15.82
C GLY A 327 4.28 11.92 -17.21
N GLY A 328 5.11 12.96 -17.29
CA GLY A 328 5.91 13.21 -18.50
C GLY A 328 7.07 12.22 -18.61
N GLU A 329 7.75 12.18 -19.77
CA GLU A 329 8.83 11.21 -20.06
C GLU A 329 9.89 11.12 -18.94
N GLU A 330 10.34 12.27 -18.42
CA GLU A 330 11.31 12.32 -17.32
C GLU A 330 10.75 11.77 -15.99
N THR A 331 9.47 12.01 -15.72
CA THR A 331 8.79 11.48 -14.51
C THR A 331 8.63 9.97 -14.59
N ILE A 332 8.27 9.45 -15.78
CA ILE A 332 8.16 8.01 -16.03
C ILE A 332 9.52 7.35 -15.83
N LYS A 333 10.58 7.91 -16.43
CA LYS A 333 11.94 7.38 -16.30
C LYS A 333 12.45 7.39 -14.86
N ASP A 334 12.21 8.49 -14.13
CA ASP A 334 12.53 8.59 -12.70
C ASP A 334 11.83 7.49 -11.88
N ALA A 335 10.53 7.31 -12.12
CA ALA A 335 9.72 6.30 -11.45
C ALA A 335 10.16 4.87 -11.79
N GLU A 336 10.56 4.60 -13.04
CA GLU A 336 11.10 3.30 -13.49
C GLU A 336 12.40 2.94 -12.79
N LEU A 337 13.36 3.86 -12.77
CA LEU A 337 14.66 3.65 -12.12
C LEU A 337 14.49 3.42 -10.61
N LYS A 338 13.66 4.23 -9.95
CA LYS A 338 13.34 4.04 -8.52
C LYS A 338 12.60 2.73 -8.27
N THR A 339 11.75 2.30 -9.21
CA THR A 339 11.07 1.01 -9.11
C THR A 339 12.05 -0.15 -9.18
N GLU A 340 12.94 -0.17 -10.17
CA GLU A 340 14.00 -1.19 -10.27
C GLU A 340 14.86 -1.20 -8.99
N ALA A 341 15.24 -0.03 -8.48
CA ALA A 341 16.04 0.10 -7.27
C ALA A 341 15.35 -0.47 -6.03
N TYR A 342 14.09 -0.12 -5.74
CA TYR A 342 13.42 -0.65 -4.55
C TYR A 342 13.06 -2.13 -4.71
N CYS A 343 12.76 -2.60 -5.93
CA CYS A 343 12.52 -4.02 -6.21
C CYS A 343 13.77 -4.84 -5.91
N LYS A 344 14.95 -4.35 -6.32
CA LYS A 344 16.23 -4.95 -5.96
C LYS A 344 16.44 -4.97 -4.45
N LEU A 345 16.16 -3.85 -3.77
CA LEU A 345 16.28 -3.74 -2.32
C LEU A 345 15.38 -4.72 -1.57
N LEU A 346 14.13 -4.86 -2.01
CA LEU A 346 13.17 -5.83 -1.49
C LEU A 346 13.64 -7.27 -1.72
N GLY A 347 14.13 -7.58 -2.92
CA GLY A 347 14.67 -8.89 -3.24
C GLY A 347 15.86 -9.25 -2.35
N ASP A 348 16.81 -8.33 -2.21
CA ASP A 348 17.98 -8.50 -1.35
C ASP A 348 17.59 -8.67 0.13
N TRP A 349 16.58 -7.95 0.61
CA TRP A 349 16.06 -8.10 1.97
C TRP A 349 15.42 -9.47 2.21
N LEU A 350 14.56 -9.92 1.30
CA LEU A 350 13.92 -11.22 1.42
C LEU A 350 14.96 -12.35 1.45
N LEU A 351 15.98 -12.31 0.59
CA LEU A 351 17.00 -13.36 0.50
C LEU A 351 18.00 -13.34 1.65
N ASN A 352 18.45 -12.15 2.05
CA ASN A 352 19.56 -12.00 3.00
C ASN A 352 19.09 -11.66 4.41
N THR A 353 17.79 -11.56 4.67
CA THR A 353 17.23 -11.26 6.00
C THR A 353 16.06 -12.17 6.35
N VAL A 354 15.06 -12.31 5.46
CA VAL A 354 13.82 -13.06 5.78
C VAL A 354 14.01 -14.57 5.66
N PHE A 355 14.65 -15.02 4.58
CA PHE A 355 14.77 -16.43 4.23
C PHE A 355 16.15 -17.03 4.53
N ILE A 356 16.90 -16.44 5.47
CA ILE A 356 18.13 -17.04 5.98
C ILE A 356 17.76 -18.39 6.63
N VAL A 357 18.49 -19.44 6.25
CA VAL A 357 18.35 -20.80 6.79
C VAL A 357 19.26 -20.98 7.98
#